data_AF-A0A7Y5Q7S1-F1
#
_entry.id   AF-A0A7Y5Q7S1-F1
#
_cell.length_a   1.000
_cell.length_b   1.000
_cell.length_c   1.000
_cell.angle_alpha   90.00
_cell.angle_beta   90.00
_cell.angle_gamma   90.00
#
_symmetry.space_group_name_H-M   'P 1'
#
loop_
_entity.id
_entity.type
_entity.pdbx_description
1 polymer ?
#
loop_
_entity_poly.entity_id
_entity_poly.type
_entity_poly.pdbx_seq_one_letter_code
_entity_poly.pdbx_strand_id
1 'polypeptide(L)'
;DIMAMAGHGGVKPENLAAAQALKDAAMANSILRSRLPEAGYLHLNGSYHSQRGEGIVWYLRREVPHLRIMTIATVAQGELGSLEAASHGLADFVLVVPQPPEAGR
;
A
#
# COMPACT_ATOMS: atom_id res chain seq x y z
N ASP A 1 -14.07 2.08 -1.38
CA ASP A 1 -13.65 3.45 -1.11
C ASP A 1 -13.91 3.77 0.36
N ILE A 2 -12.86 4.02 1.15
CA ILE A 2 -12.99 4.30 2.61
C ILE A 2 -13.78 5.59 2.83
N MET A 3 -13.75 6.52 1.87
CA MET A 3 -14.56 7.74 1.91
C MET A 3 -16.06 7.46 1.73
N ALA A 4 -16.44 6.39 1.01
CA ALA A 4 -17.85 5.99 0.89
C ALA A 4 -18.44 5.46 2.22
N MET A 5 -17.60 4.92 3.11
CA MET A 5 -18.02 4.45 4.45
C MET A 5 -18.20 5.60 5.45
N ALA A 6 -17.54 6.74 5.25
CA ALA A 6 -17.66 7.91 6.11
C ALA A 6 -19.01 8.63 5.95
N GLY A 7 -19.64 8.52 4.77
CA GLY A 7 -20.88 9.24 4.43
C GLY A 7 -22.17 8.69 5.06
N HIS A 8 -22.19 7.43 5.51
CA HIS A 8 -23.45 6.77 5.91
C HIS A 8 -23.49 6.26 7.38
N GLY A 9 -22.39 6.41 8.15
CA GLY A 9 -22.26 5.74 9.46
C GLY A 9 -21.77 6.59 10.65
N GLY A 10 -21.66 7.91 10.51
CA GLY A 10 -21.23 8.79 11.61
C GLY A 10 -19.76 8.63 12.04
N VAL A 11 -18.96 7.89 11.27
CA VAL A 11 -17.52 7.76 11.52
C VAL A 11 -16.82 9.01 11.01
N LYS A 12 -16.21 9.75 11.93
CA LYS A 12 -15.40 10.93 11.63
C LYS A 12 -14.21 10.56 10.72
N PRO A 13 -13.97 11.27 9.60
CA PRO A 13 -12.83 11.00 8.71
C PRO A 13 -11.49 10.96 9.43
N GLU A 14 -11.32 11.77 10.47
CA GLU A 14 -10.10 11.82 11.27
C GLU A 14 -9.86 10.50 12.03
N ASN A 15 -10.93 9.86 12.50
CA ASN A 15 -10.84 8.56 13.17
C ASN A 15 -10.45 7.44 12.18
N LEU A 16 -10.94 7.51 10.93
CA LEU A 16 -10.53 6.56 9.89
C LEU A 16 -9.05 6.74 9.55
N ALA A 17 -8.59 7.99 9.38
CA ALA A 17 -7.19 8.28 9.12
C ALA A 17 -6.30 7.80 10.29
N ALA A 18 -6.70 8.07 11.54
CA ALA A 18 -5.98 7.60 12.72
C ALA A 18 -5.94 6.05 12.79
N ALA A 19 -7.04 5.38 12.47
CA ALA A 19 -7.10 3.92 12.42
C ALA A 19 -6.18 3.33 11.34
N GLN A 20 -6.12 3.96 10.15
CA GLN A 20 -5.18 3.57 9.10
C GLN A 20 -3.73 3.74 9.56
N ALA A 21 -3.38 4.89 10.13
CA ALA A 21 -2.04 5.16 10.65
C ALA A 21 -1.63 4.16 11.75
N LEU A 22 -2.56 3.83 12.66
CA LEU A 22 -2.33 2.81 13.69
C LEU A 22 -2.09 1.42 13.07
N LYS A 23 -2.85 1.06 12.04
CA LYS A 23 -2.66 -0.21 11.32
C LYS A 23 -1.30 -0.26 10.63
N ASP A 24 -0.89 0.81 9.96
CA ASP A 24 0.41 0.92 9.29
C ASP A 24 1.58 0.82 10.27
N ALA A 25 1.48 1.52 11.41
CA ALA A 25 2.46 1.44 12.48
C ALA A 25 2.57 0.01 13.05
N ALA A 26 1.44 -0.67 13.25
CA ALA A 26 1.41 -2.04 13.73
C ALA A 26 2.04 -3.03 12.74
N MET A 27 1.77 -2.87 11.44
CA MET A 27 2.39 -3.67 10.37
C MET A 27 3.90 -3.43 10.32
N ALA A 28 4.37 -2.18 10.36
CA ALA A 28 5.79 -1.86 10.40
C ALA A 28 6.49 -2.48 11.62
N ASN A 29 5.88 -2.39 12.80
CA ASN A 29 6.40 -3.02 14.00
C ASN A 29 6.49 -4.55 13.87
N SER A 30 5.47 -5.19 13.28
CA SER A 30 5.48 -6.65 13.04
C SER A 30 6.62 -7.07 12.10
N ILE A 31 6.85 -6.29 11.02
CA ILE A 31 7.95 -6.51 10.08
C ILE A 31 9.30 -6.41 10.81
N LEU A 32 9.52 -5.35 11.60
CA LEU A 32 10.79 -5.15 12.30
C LEU A 32 11.08 -6.24 13.34
N ARG A 33 10.04 -6.80 13.98
CA ARG A 33 10.18 -7.89 14.94
C ARG A 33 10.35 -9.27 14.31
N SER A 34 9.78 -9.48 13.12
CA SER A 34 9.75 -10.78 12.46
C SER A 34 10.84 -10.96 11.41
N ARG A 35 11.43 -9.87 10.91
CA ARG A 35 12.50 -9.95 9.92
C ARG A 35 13.75 -10.60 10.51
N LEU A 36 14.36 -11.51 9.76
CA LEU A 36 15.67 -12.04 10.09
C LEU A 36 16.75 -11.08 9.56
N PRO A 37 17.83 -10.84 10.33
CA PRO A 37 18.99 -10.11 9.81
C PRO A 37 19.50 -10.74 8.51
N GLU A 38 19.88 -9.90 7.55
CA GLU A 38 20.48 -10.29 6.26
C GLU A 38 19.61 -11.16 5.32
N ALA A 39 18.39 -11.52 5.73
CA ALA A 39 17.41 -12.19 4.87
C ALA A 39 16.46 -11.18 4.20
N GLY A 40 15.95 -11.55 3.02
CA GLY A 40 14.81 -10.86 2.42
C GLY A 40 13.52 -11.08 3.23
N TYR A 41 12.68 -10.06 3.31
CA TYR A 41 11.36 -10.16 3.94
C TYR A 41 10.29 -9.67 2.96
N LEU A 42 9.32 -10.53 2.65
CA LEU A 42 8.18 -10.18 1.81
C LEU A 42 6.95 -9.93 2.68
N HIS A 43 6.42 -8.71 2.62
CA HIS A 43 5.14 -8.36 3.24
C HIS A 43 4.09 -8.18 2.15
N LEU A 44 2.97 -8.91 2.25
CA LEU A 44 1.82 -8.74 1.36
C LEU A 44 0.79 -7.85 2.05
N ASN A 45 0.44 -6.73 1.41
CA ASN A 45 -0.51 -5.74 1.91
C ASN A 45 -1.37 -5.19 0.77
N GLY A 46 -2.48 -4.54 1.12
CA GLY A 46 -3.23 -3.73 0.14
C GLY A 46 -2.42 -2.50 -0.28
N SER A 47 -2.50 -2.09 -1.55
CA SER A 47 -1.66 -1.04 -2.15
C SER A 47 -1.63 0.26 -1.35
N TYR A 48 -2.76 0.63 -0.73
CA TYR A 48 -2.87 1.83 0.12
C TYR A 48 -1.80 1.89 1.23
N HIS A 49 -1.35 0.74 1.75
CA HIS A 49 -0.43 0.65 2.87
C HIS A 49 1.06 0.79 2.49
N SER A 50 1.40 0.84 1.19
CA SER A 50 2.79 0.93 0.72
C SER A 50 3.00 1.83 -0.50
N GLN A 51 1.92 2.29 -1.16
CA GLN A 51 2.03 3.14 -2.35
C GLN A 51 2.75 4.45 -2.04
N ARG A 52 3.52 4.95 -3.01
CA ARG A 52 4.27 6.22 -2.95
C ARG A 52 5.24 6.33 -1.76
N GLY A 53 5.59 5.20 -1.13
CA GLY A 53 6.45 5.18 0.06
C GLY A 53 5.78 5.72 1.33
N GLU A 54 4.45 5.79 1.36
CA GLU A 54 3.66 6.17 2.53
C GLU A 54 3.30 4.93 3.39
N GLY A 55 2.45 5.13 4.40
CA GLY A 55 1.95 4.07 5.28
C GLY A 55 3.09 3.31 5.97
N ILE A 56 3.14 1.98 5.76
CA ILE A 56 4.14 1.09 6.37
C ILE A 56 5.56 1.59 6.09
N VAL A 57 5.84 2.01 4.86
CA VAL A 57 7.18 2.40 4.41
C VAL A 57 7.67 3.62 5.19
N TRP A 58 6.78 4.58 5.46
CA TRP A 58 7.10 5.77 6.24
C TRP A 58 7.54 5.39 7.67
N TYR A 59 6.78 4.52 8.35
CA TYR A 59 7.13 4.05 9.69
C TYR A 59 8.43 3.25 9.71
N LEU A 60 8.65 2.37 8.73
CA LEU A 60 9.91 1.62 8.62
C LEU A 60 11.13 2.53 8.47
N ARG A 61 11.04 3.56 7.62
CA ARG A 61 12.14 4.53 7.44
C ARG A 61 12.37 5.39 8.68
N ARG A 62 11.33 5.66 9.47
CA ARG A 62 11.47 6.41 10.72
C ARG A 62 12.24 5.62 11.77
N GLU A 63 11.94 4.33 11.91
CA GLU A 63 12.57 3.46 12.92
C GLU A 63 13.95 2.94 12.46
N VAL A 64 14.12 2.64 11.17
CA VAL A 64 15.38 2.14 10.60
C VAL A 64 15.68 2.88 9.28
N PRO A 65 16.29 4.08 9.34
CA PRO A 65 16.50 4.94 8.16
C PRO A 65 17.28 4.29 7.01
N HIS A 66 18.17 3.34 7.32
CA HIS A 66 19.00 2.64 6.34
C HIS A 66 18.40 1.31 5.86
N LEU A 67 17.16 0.99 6.24
CA LEU A 67 16.51 -0.23 5.78
C LEU A 67 16.28 -0.15 4.26
N ARG A 68 16.79 -1.14 3.54
CA ARG A 68 16.53 -1.29 2.11
C ARG A 68 15.10 -1.80 1.94
N ILE A 69 14.26 -0.99 1.30
CA ILE A 69 12.84 -1.28 1.06
C ILE A 69 12.60 -1.15 -0.44
N MET A 70 11.92 -2.14 -1.01
CA MET A 70 11.45 -2.14 -2.39
C MET A 70 9.95 -2.44 -2.37
N THR A 71 9.19 -1.63 -3.09
CA THR A 71 7.74 -1.73 -3.21
C THR A 71 7.35 -2.24 -4.58
N ILE A 72 6.33 -3.09 -4.58
CA ILE A 72 5.71 -3.60 -5.81
C ILE A 72 4.21 -3.31 -5.68
N ALA A 73 3.66 -2.58 -6.65
CA ALA A 73 2.22 -2.37 -6.77
C ALA A 73 1.67 -3.17 -7.96
N THR A 74 0.43 -3.61 -7.86
CA THR A 74 -0.30 -4.21 -8.99
C THR A 74 -1.45 -3.30 -9.39
N VAL A 75 -1.59 -3.05 -10.68
CA VAL A 75 -2.68 -2.25 -11.27
C VAL A 75 -3.35 -3.04 -12.38
N ALA A 76 -4.68 -2.94 -12.45
CA ALA A 76 -5.46 -3.51 -13.53
C ALA A 76 -5.70 -2.42 -14.58
N GLN A 77 -5.35 -2.69 -15.85
CA GLN A 77 -5.54 -1.74 -16.95
C GLN A 77 -6.05 -2.47 -18.19
N GLY A 78 -6.80 -1.76 -19.03
CA GLY A 78 -7.27 -2.29 -20.32
C GLY A 78 -6.15 -2.45 -21.34
N GLU A 79 -5.13 -1.59 -21.28
CA GLU A 79 -3.96 -1.66 -22.17
C GLU A 79 -2.66 -1.92 -21.39
N LEU A 80 -1.85 -2.85 -21.90
CA LEU A 80 -0.64 -3.38 -21.26
C LEU A 80 0.66 -2.79 -21.82
N GLY A 81 0.66 -2.23 -23.03
CA GLY A 81 1.83 -1.67 -23.69
C GLY A 81 2.35 -0.38 -23.06
N SER A 82 1.57 0.25 -22.19
CA SER A 82 1.95 1.47 -21.48
C SER A 82 1.34 1.55 -20.08
N LEU A 83 2.06 2.16 -19.15
CA LEU A 83 1.54 2.47 -17.82
C LEU A 83 0.63 3.70 -17.88
N GLU A 84 -0.53 3.65 -17.24
CA GLU A 84 -1.41 4.82 -17.13
C GLU A 84 -0.76 5.92 -16.30
N ALA A 85 -0.98 7.19 -16.65
CA ALA A 85 -0.42 8.36 -15.96
C ALA A 85 -0.63 8.33 -14.44
N ALA A 86 -1.80 7.87 -13.98
CA ALA A 86 -2.14 7.77 -12.57
C ALA A 86 -1.31 6.73 -11.79
N SER A 87 -0.78 5.74 -12.51
CA SER A 87 0.00 4.64 -11.97
C SER A 87 1.50 4.96 -11.85
N HIS A 88 1.96 6.06 -12.45
CA HIS A 88 3.35 6.50 -12.32
C HIS A 88 3.70 6.86 -10.88
N GLY A 89 4.84 6.36 -10.40
CA GLY A 89 5.34 6.63 -9.06
C GLY A 89 4.56 5.96 -7.93
N LEU A 90 3.64 5.02 -8.24
CA LEU A 90 2.93 4.27 -7.21
C LEU A 90 3.86 3.38 -6.37
N ALA A 91 4.90 2.82 -6.98
CA ALA A 91 5.86 1.93 -6.33
C ALA A 91 7.18 1.92 -7.14
N ASP A 92 8.21 1.28 -6.61
CA ASP A 92 9.48 1.06 -7.34
C ASP A 92 9.26 0.21 -8.60
N PHE A 93 8.35 -0.78 -8.50
CA PHE A 93 7.85 -1.56 -9.62
C PHE A 93 6.33 -1.55 -9.64
N VAL A 94 5.76 -1.40 -10.84
CA VAL A 94 4.32 -1.51 -11.05
C VAL A 94 4.06 -2.67 -12.02
N LEU A 95 3.32 -3.67 -11.54
CA LEU A 95 2.85 -4.80 -12.33
C LEU A 95 1.51 -4.45 -12.95
N VAL A 96 1.48 -4.27 -14.27
CA VAL A 96 0.24 -4.08 -15.02
C VAL A 96 -0.33 -5.45 -15.34
N VAL A 97 -1.56 -5.70 -14.90
CA VAL A 97 -2.31 -6.92 -15.21
C VAL A 97 -3.53 -6.58 -16.05
N PRO A 98 -4.01 -7.50 -16.92
CA PRO A 98 -5.22 -7.28 -17.69
C PRO A 98 -6.39 -6.94 -16.77
N GLN A 99 -7.15 -5.90 -17.11
CA GLN A 99 -8.37 -5.60 -16.41
C GLN A 99 -9.33 -6.80 -16.50
N PRO A 100 -9.84 -7.31 -15.37
CA PRO A 100 -10.82 -8.38 -15.41
C PRO A 100 -12.07 -7.89 -16.17
N PRO A 101 -12.79 -8.78 -16.86
CA PRO A 101 -14.05 -8.43 -17.49
C PRO A 101 -14.95 -7.75 -16.45
N GLU A 102 -15.65 -6.69 -16.83
CA GLU A 102 -16.68 -6.13 -15.96
C GLU A 102 -17.62 -7.26 -15.56
N ALA A 103 -17.78 -7.46 -14.26
CA ALA A 103 -18.77 -8.39 -13.75
C ALA A 103 -20.13 -7.83 -14.19
N GLY A 104 -20.71 -8.44 -15.23
CA GLY A 104 -22.00 -8.05 -15.78
C GLY A 104 -23.00 -7.86 -14.65
N ARG A 105 -23.43 -6.60 -14.48
CA ARG A 105 -24.63 -6.25 -13.73
C ARG A 105 -25.76 -6.05 -14.72
#